data_AF-A0A2J6MT91-F1
#
_entry.id   AF-A0A2J6MT91-F1
#
_cell.length_a   1.000
_cell.length_b   1.000
_cell.length_c   1.000
_cell.angle_alpha   90.00
_cell.angle_beta   90.00
_cell.angle_gamma   90.00
#
_symmetry.space_group_name_H-M   'P 1'
#
loop_
_entity.id
_entity.type
_entity.pdbx_description
1 polymer ?
#
loop_
_entity_poly.entity_id
_entity_poly.type
_entity_poly.pdbx_seq_one_letter_code
_entity_poly.pdbx_strand_id
1 'polypeptide(L)'
;MNRESVMQVHFPEESPVFDGASMLMRFVVHLDGEPVVCAITVEALEDHFGARSALEAMLCGAFERGRESIRAACEDAIRETGGSVVLHSGQFRLVDE
;
A
#
# COMPACT_ATOMS: atom_id res chain seq x y z
N MET A 1 -25.80 22.19 -2.43
CA MET A 1 -25.84 20.83 -1.84
C MET A 1 -24.40 20.35 -1.77
N ASN A 2 -23.91 20.09 -0.56
CA ASN A 2 -22.53 19.77 -0.23
C ASN A 2 -22.03 18.61 -1.11
N ARG A 3 -21.01 18.84 -1.96
CA ARG A 3 -20.24 17.71 -2.48
C ARG A 3 -19.42 17.22 -1.29
N GLU A 4 -19.89 16.17 -0.63
CA GLU A 4 -18.97 15.34 0.15
C GLU A 4 -17.88 14.95 -0.85
N SER A 5 -16.69 15.53 -0.70
CA SER A 5 -15.55 15.20 -1.56
C SER A 5 -15.23 13.75 -1.27
N VAL A 6 -15.80 12.85 -2.07
CA VAL A 6 -15.48 11.43 -2.01
C VAL A 6 -14.04 11.33 -2.50
N MET A 7 -13.10 11.20 -1.55
CA MET A 7 -11.67 11.14 -1.85
C MET A 7 -11.43 10.06 -2.91
N GLN A 8 -11.03 10.49 -4.11
CA GLN A 8 -10.89 9.59 -5.25
C GLN A 8 -9.50 8.98 -5.23
N VAL A 9 -9.41 7.72 -4.81
CA VAL A 9 -8.17 6.97 -4.78
C VAL A 9 -8.07 6.15 -6.07
N HIS A 10 -7.03 6.42 -6.86
CA HIS A 10 -6.75 5.68 -8.08
C HIS A 10 -5.34 5.10 -8.04
N PHE A 11 -5.21 3.81 -8.30
CA PHE A 11 -3.93 3.12 -8.27
C PHE A 11 -3.43 2.90 -9.69
N PRO A 12 -2.39 3.64 -10.14
CA PRO A 12 -1.81 3.42 -11.46
C PRO A 12 -1.25 2.00 -11.61
N GLU A 13 -1.05 1.57 -12.86
CA GLU A 13 -0.38 0.31 -13.21
C GLU A 13 1.15 0.40 -13.12
N GLU A 14 1.65 1.38 -12.37
CA GLU A 14 3.07 1.55 -12.11
C GLU A 14 3.59 0.48 -11.15
N SER A 15 4.77 -0.05 -11.49
CA SER A 15 5.43 -1.03 -10.65
C SER A 15 5.91 -0.39 -9.34
N PRO A 16 5.74 -1.07 -8.20
CA PRO A 16 6.33 -0.61 -6.95
C PRO A 16 7.87 -0.63 -7.03
N VAL A 17 8.50 0.25 -6.26
CA VAL A 17 9.96 0.40 -6.16
C VAL A 17 10.41 -0.01 -4.76
N PHE A 18 11.35 -0.94 -4.69
CA PHE A 18 11.90 -1.36 -3.41
C PHE A 18 13.00 -0.40 -2.91
N ASP A 19 12.78 0.20 -1.75
CA ASP A 19 13.75 1.01 -1.02
C ASP A 19 14.43 0.15 0.06
N GLY A 20 15.54 -0.50 -0.32
CA GLY A 20 16.29 -1.38 0.59
C GLY A 20 16.95 -0.66 1.77
N ALA A 21 17.09 0.66 1.72
CA ALA A 21 17.61 1.46 2.84
C ALA A 21 16.57 1.56 3.98
N SER A 22 15.30 1.73 3.63
CA SER A 22 14.19 1.85 4.59
C SER A 22 13.46 0.53 4.80
N MET A 23 13.78 -0.52 4.03
CA MET A 23 13.03 -1.79 3.98
C MET A 23 11.55 -1.56 3.65
N LEU A 24 11.29 -0.66 2.69
CA LEU A 24 9.95 -0.27 2.25
C LEU A 24 9.76 -0.53 0.75
N MET A 25 8.59 -1.00 0.37
CA MET A 25 8.13 -1.08 -1.00
C MET A 25 7.25 0.13 -1.32
N ARG A 26 7.76 1.08 -2.11
CA ARG A 26 7.05 2.32 -2.46
C ARG A 26 6.20 2.13 -3.70
N PHE A 27 5.01 2.72 -3.71
CA PHE A 27 4.12 2.69 -4.86
C PHE A 27 3.37 4.02 -4.97
N VAL A 28 3.02 4.39 -6.21
CA VAL A 28 2.29 5.63 -6.48
C VAL A 28 0.80 5.37 -6.36
N VAL A 29 0.09 6.35 -5.79
CA VAL A 29 -1.37 6.40 -5.72
C VAL A 29 -1.78 7.81 -6.14
N HIS A 30 -2.84 7.95 -6.92
CA HIS A 30 -3.43 9.24 -7.25
C HIS A 30 -4.59 9.52 -6.30
N LEU A 31 -4.49 10.59 -5.51
CA LEU A 31 -5.53 11.08 -4.61
C LEU A 31 -6.13 12.35 -5.18
N ASP A 32 -7.41 12.31 -5.54
CA ASP A 32 -8.10 13.45 -6.17
C ASP A 32 -7.35 13.99 -7.40
N GLY A 33 -6.61 13.10 -8.09
CA GLY A 33 -5.77 13.43 -9.25
C GLY A 33 -4.33 13.84 -8.91
N GLU A 34 -3.96 13.95 -7.64
CA GLU A 34 -2.60 14.25 -7.20
C GLU A 34 -1.80 12.97 -6.90
N PRO A 35 -0.60 12.79 -7.50
CA PRO A 35 0.23 11.64 -7.20
C PRO A 35 0.87 11.74 -5.82
N VAL A 36 0.53 10.80 -4.95
CA VAL A 36 1.17 10.57 -3.66
C VAL A 36 1.94 9.27 -3.67
N VAL A 37 3.08 9.25 -2.99
CA VAL A 37 3.88 8.04 -2.83
C VAL A 37 3.49 7.40 -1.51
N CYS A 38 2.91 6.21 -1.57
CA CYS A 38 2.65 5.38 -0.40
C CYS A 38 3.72 4.28 -0.30
N ALA A 39 3.80 3.62 0.85
CA ALA A 39 4.76 2.54 1.05
C ALA A 39 4.13 1.37 1.80
N ILE A 40 4.68 0.17 1.61
CA ILE A 40 4.45 -1.01 2.45
C ILE A 40 5.76 -1.42 3.09
N THR A 41 5.74 -1.85 4.34
CA THR A 41 6.89 -2.52 4.94
C THR A 41 7.15 -3.89 4.32
N VAL A 42 8.43 -4.25 4.19
CA VAL A 42 8.84 -5.61 3.79
C VAL A 42 8.27 -6.65 4.75
N GLU A 43 8.27 -6.37 6.06
CA GLU A 43 7.65 -7.25 7.06
C GLU A 43 6.18 -7.57 6.75
N ALA A 44 5.37 -6.59 6.36
CA ALA A 44 3.98 -6.86 6.00
C ALA A 44 3.87 -7.75 4.75
N LEU A 45 4.74 -7.55 3.75
CA LEU A 45 4.81 -8.39 2.56
C LEU A 45 5.21 -9.83 2.88
N GLU A 46 6.11 -10.02 3.85
CA GLU A 46 6.55 -11.35 4.28
C GLU A 46 5.47 -12.07 5.12
N ASP A 47 4.92 -11.38 6.11
CA ASP A 47 3.96 -11.92 7.10
C ASP A 47 2.59 -12.23 6.46
N HIS A 48 2.06 -11.30 5.65
CA HIS A 48 0.68 -11.39 5.13
C HIS A 48 0.60 -11.81 3.66
N PHE A 49 1.63 -11.53 2.85
CA PHE A 49 1.58 -11.72 1.40
C PHE A 49 2.57 -12.79 0.88
N GLY A 50 3.30 -13.42 1.79
CA GLY A 50 4.17 -14.56 1.52
C GLY A 50 5.40 -14.22 0.69
N ALA A 51 5.94 -13.01 0.83
CA ALA A 51 7.30 -12.73 0.33
C ALA A 51 8.28 -13.68 1.04
N ARG A 52 9.01 -14.49 0.29
CA ARG A 52 9.94 -15.48 0.87
C ARG A 52 11.29 -14.88 1.26
N SER A 53 11.56 -13.64 0.83
CA SER A 53 12.82 -12.92 1.06
C SER A 53 12.64 -11.44 0.75
N ALA A 54 13.49 -10.58 1.33
CA ALA A 54 13.64 -9.16 1.00
C ALA A 54 14.27 -8.88 -0.39
N LEU A 55 14.07 -9.76 -1.36
CA LEU A 55 14.48 -9.56 -2.76
C LEU A 55 13.36 -8.82 -3.49
N GLU A 56 13.70 -7.78 -4.25
CA GLU A 56 12.72 -6.96 -4.99
C GLU A 56 11.74 -7.81 -5.82
N ALA A 57 12.22 -8.82 -6.55
CA ALA A 57 11.37 -9.71 -7.34
C ALA A 57 10.36 -10.49 -6.48
N MET A 58 10.76 -10.93 -5.29
CA MET A 58 9.87 -11.65 -4.36
C MET A 58 8.85 -10.71 -3.72
N LEU A 59 9.28 -9.48 -3.39
CA LEU A 59 8.43 -8.43 -2.83
C LEU A 59 7.42 -7.94 -3.87
N CYS A 60 7.83 -7.69 -5.12
CA CYS A 60 6.92 -7.37 -6.22
C CYS A 60 5.91 -8.48 -6.43
N GLY A 61 6.35 -9.74 -6.45
CA GLY A 61 5.42 -10.88 -6.55
C GLY A 61 4.43 -10.95 -5.38
N ALA A 62 4.86 -10.63 -4.16
CA ALA A 62 3.97 -10.59 -2.99
C ALA A 62 2.99 -9.42 -3.05
N PHE A 63 3.47 -8.23 -3.42
CA PHE A 63 2.67 -7.04 -3.62
C PHE A 63 1.58 -7.28 -4.66
N GLU A 64 1.92 -7.88 -5.80
CA GLU A 64 0.95 -8.17 -6.86
C GLU A 64 -0.11 -9.19 -6.42
N ARG A 65 0.27 -10.21 -5.64
CA ARG A 65 -0.70 -11.17 -5.05
C ARG A 65 -1.63 -10.50 -4.04
N GLY A 66 -1.08 -9.57 -3.25
CA GLY A 66 -1.79 -8.82 -2.21
C GLY A 66 -2.44 -7.54 -2.67
N ARG A 67 -2.39 -7.23 -3.98
CA ARG A 67 -2.62 -5.88 -4.49
C ARG A 67 -3.98 -5.34 -4.09
N GLU A 68 -5.01 -6.17 -4.10
CA GLU A 68 -6.37 -5.79 -3.68
C GLU A 68 -6.43 -5.41 -2.19
N SER A 69 -5.90 -6.25 -1.30
CA SER A 69 -5.87 -5.97 0.15
C SER A 69 -4.99 -4.77 0.49
N ILE A 70 -3.83 -4.63 -0.16
CA ILE A 70 -2.92 -3.49 0.02
C ILE A 70 -3.61 -2.21 -0.42
N ARG A 71 -4.32 -2.22 -1.55
CA ARG A 71 -5.09 -1.07 -2.05
C ARG A 71 -6.20 -0.67 -1.08
N ALA A 72 -6.96 -1.63 -0.57
CA ALA A 72 -8.03 -1.37 0.40
C ALA A 72 -7.48 -0.75 1.70
N ALA A 73 -6.41 -1.34 2.26
CA ALA A 73 -5.76 -0.81 3.45
C ALA A 73 -5.14 0.58 3.22
N CYS A 74 -4.56 0.80 2.03
CA CYS A 74 -4.03 2.10 1.64
C CYS A 74 -5.13 3.15 1.56
N GLU A 75 -6.24 2.83 0.87
CA GLU A 75 -7.38 3.73 0.74
C GLU A 75 -7.96 4.11 2.11
N ASP A 76 -8.13 3.14 3.01
CA ASP A 76 -8.61 3.41 4.38
C ASP A 76 -7.64 4.33 5.13
N ALA A 77 -6.36 3.99 5.17
CA ALA A 77 -5.34 4.80 5.85
C ALA A 77 -5.19 6.20 5.25
N ILE A 78 -5.31 6.34 3.93
CA ILE A 78 -5.30 7.63 3.23
C ILE A 78 -6.51 8.47 3.64
N ARG A 79 -7.70 7.87 3.76
CA ARG A 79 -8.90 8.58 4.17
C ARG A 79 -8.80 9.09 5.62
N GLU A 80 -8.09 8.35 6.47
CA GLU A 80 -7.82 8.76 7.86
C GLU A 80 -6.75 9.87 7.95
N THR A 81 -5.67 9.75 7.18
CA THR A 81 -4.51 10.65 7.28
C THR A 81 -4.55 11.86 6.35
N GLY A 82 -5.29 11.76 5.24
CA GLY A 82 -5.38 12.76 4.19
C GLY A 82 -4.16 12.83 3.26
N GLY A 83 -3.29 11.82 3.19
CA GLY A 83 -2.06 11.89 2.41
C GLY A 83 -1.28 10.59 2.26
N SER A 84 0.04 10.69 2.11
CA SER A 84 0.95 9.55 2.01
C SER A 84 0.91 8.70 3.27
N VAL A 85 0.83 7.38 3.09
CA VAL A 85 0.79 6.41 4.18
C VAL A 85 1.87 5.35 4.04
N VAL A 86 2.29 4.80 5.18
CA VAL A 86 3.15 3.62 5.25
C VAL A 86 2.34 2.49 5.87
N LEU A 87 2.21 1.40 5.12
CA LEU A 87 1.46 0.22 5.51
C LEU A 87 2.35 -0.76 6.29
N HIS A 88 1.93 -1.08 7.50
CA HIS A 88 2.63 -1.96 8.43
C HIS A 88 1.87 -3.29 8.62
N SER A 89 2.57 -4.36 9.01
CA SER A 89 1.95 -5.69 9.27
C SER A 89 0.74 -5.57 10.21
N GLY A 90 0.80 -4.69 11.21
CA GLY A 90 -0.31 -4.47 12.15
C GLY A 90 -1.65 -4.08 11.51
N GLN A 91 -1.66 -3.41 10.36
CA GLN A 91 -2.90 -3.04 9.66
C GLN A 91 -3.59 -4.22 8.98
N PHE A 92 -2.86 -5.29 8.69
CA PHE A 92 -3.39 -6.49 8.03
C PHE A 92 -3.77 -7.59 9.03
N ARG A 93 -3.65 -7.33 10.34
CA ARG A 93 -3.87 -8.32 11.41
C ARG A 93 -5.35 -8.49 11.80
N LEU A 94 -6.29 -7.78 11.16
CA LEU A 94 -7.68 -7.74 11.59
C LEU A 94 -8.64 -8.16 10.46
N VAL A 95 -9.10 -9.41 10.51
CA VAL A 95 -10.53 -9.81 10.57
C VAL A 95 -10.58 -11.29 10.93
N ASP A 96 -10.22 -11.61 12.18
CA ASP A 96 -10.69 -12.82 12.86
C ASP A 96 -11.57 -12.34 14.02
N GLU A 97 -12.87 -12.14 13.75
CA GLU A 97 -13.94 -12.08 14.75
C GLU A 97 -14.86 -13.30 14.57
#